data_AF-A0A554JCN5-F1
#
_entry.id   AF-A0A554JCN5-F1
#
_cell.length_a   1.000
_cell.length_b   1.000
_cell.length_c   1.000
_cell.angle_alpha   90.00
_cell.angle_beta   90.00
_cell.angle_gamma   90.00
#
_symmetry.space_group_name_H-M   'P 1'
#
loop_
_entity.id
_entity.type
_entity.pdbx_description
1 polymer ?
#
loop_
_entity_poly.entity_id
_entity_poly.type
_entity_poly.pdbx_seq_one_letter_code
_entity_poly.pdbx_strand_id
1 'polypeptide(L)'
;MEQQKRNQRFINRRATFDYTLTETETAGLVLTGDEVKAARLGRVNLTGSYVKVLFLGGQVPELWLVGANFTGTLDPQRSRKLLVTEAQLKQLIGLDP
;
A
#
# COMPACT_ATOMS: atom_id res chain seq x y z
N MET A 1 -3.29 -31.30 10.80
CA MET A 1 -2.52 -30.70 9.70
C MET A 1 -2.24 -29.26 10.07
N GLU A 2 -1.06 -29.01 10.63
CA GLU A 2 -0.64 -27.67 11.04
C GLU A 2 -0.27 -26.88 9.80
N GLN A 3 -1.13 -25.95 9.41
CA GLN A 3 -0.94 -25.14 8.21
C GLN A 3 0.19 -24.14 8.53
N GLN A 4 1.42 -24.47 8.13
CA GLN A 4 2.57 -23.58 8.26
C GLN A 4 2.19 -22.18 7.73
N LYS A 5 2.20 -21.18 8.62
CA LYS A 5 2.01 -19.76 8.30
C LYS A 5 3.07 -19.35 7.27
N ARG A 6 2.70 -19.39 6.00
CA ARG A 6 3.58 -18.94 4.92
C ARG A 6 3.60 -17.41 4.97
N ASN A 7 4.73 -16.82 5.33
CA ASN A 7 4.93 -15.37 5.26
C ASN A 7 4.94 -14.94 3.79
N GLN A 8 3.76 -14.65 3.25
CA GLN A 8 3.62 -14.13 1.89
C GLN A 8 4.02 -12.65 1.87
N ARG A 9 5.08 -12.35 1.12
CA ARG A 9 5.56 -11.00 0.86
C ARG A 9 5.23 -10.63 -0.58
N PHE A 10 4.56 -9.50 -0.77
CA PHE A 10 4.27 -8.92 -2.07
C PHE A 10 5.26 -7.78 -2.34
N ILE A 11 5.92 -7.79 -3.49
CA ILE A 11 6.93 -6.79 -3.86
C ILE A 11 6.69 -6.35 -5.30
N ASN A 12 6.64 -5.03 -5.52
CA ASN A 12 6.72 -4.48 -6.86
C ASN A 12 8.19 -4.53 -7.34
N ARG A 13 8.61 -5.66 -7.92
CA ARG A 13 9.98 -5.84 -8.43
C ARG A 13 10.37 -4.83 -9.52
N ARG A 14 9.38 -4.27 -10.21
CA ARG A 14 9.63 -3.24 -11.23
C ARG A 14 10.01 -1.91 -10.60
N ALA A 15 9.47 -1.55 -9.43
CA ALA A 15 9.87 -0.33 -8.73
C ALA A 15 11.36 -0.31 -8.37
N THR A 16 11.93 -1.46 -7.96
CA THR A 16 13.36 -1.59 -7.66
C THR A 16 14.26 -1.61 -8.90
N PHE A 17 13.69 -1.81 -10.08
CA PHE A 17 14.42 -1.79 -11.35
C PHE A 17 14.34 -0.41 -12.03
N ASP A 18 13.15 0.19 -12.05
CA ASP A 18 12.88 1.47 -12.70
C ASP A 18 13.37 2.68 -11.87
N TYR A 19 13.52 2.53 -10.54
CA TYR A 19 13.88 3.61 -9.62
C TYR A 19 14.98 3.20 -8.64
N THR A 20 15.76 4.19 -8.20
CA THR A 20 16.65 4.04 -7.02
C THR A 20 15.87 4.40 -5.76
N LEU A 21 15.73 3.45 -4.84
CA LEU A 21 15.03 3.65 -3.57
C LEU A 21 15.99 4.22 -2.53
N THR A 22 15.79 5.47 -2.11
CA THR A 22 16.67 6.15 -1.13
C THR A 22 16.29 5.82 0.31
N GLU A 23 15.00 5.84 0.62
CA GLU A 23 14.46 5.63 1.96
C GLU A 23 13.33 4.59 1.92
N THR A 24 13.11 3.89 3.04
CA THR A 24 12.03 2.90 3.16
C THR A 24 11.28 3.14 4.45
N GLU A 25 10.02 3.52 4.32
CA GLU A 25 9.11 3.75 5.43
C GLU A 25 8.10 2.60 5.59
N THR A 26 7.66 2.36 6.82
CA THR A 26 6.60 1.39 7.12
C THR A 26 5.27 2.09 7.35
N ALA A 27 4.23 1.61 6.67
CA ALA A 27 2.87 2.10 6.81
C ALA A 27 1.88 0.94 6.94
N GLY A 28 0.77 1.17 7.64
CA GLY A 28 -0.39 0.29 7.60
C GLY A 28 -1.20 0.48 6.32
N LEU A 29 -1.92 -0.54 5.86
CA LEU A 29 -2.80 -0.47 4.70
C LEU A 29 -4.24 -0.79 5.13
N VAL A 30 -5.18 0.09 4.79
CA VAL A 30 -6.60 -0.14 5.10
C VAL A 30 -7.18 -1.13 4.09
N LEU A 31 -7.49 -2.34 4.57
CA LEU A 31 -8.06 -3.43 3.78
C LEU A 31 -9.49 -3.78 4.22
N THR A 32 -10.30 -4.22 3.26
CA THR A 32 -11.59 -4.85 3.52
C THR A 32 -11.44 -6.36 3.78
N GLY A 33 -12.50 -7.01 4.27
CA GLY A 33 -12.44 -8.44 4.62
C GLY A 33 -12.13 -9.38 3.44
N ASP A 34 -12.67 -9.09 2.26
CA ASP A 34 -12.38 -9.81 1.02
C ASP A 34 -10.94 -9.57 0.52
N GLU A 35 -10.41 -8.35 0.68
CA GLU A 35 -9.01 -8.02 0.38
C GLU A 35 -8.03 -8.75 1.31
N VAL A 36 -8.33 -8.85 2.60
CA VAL A 36 -7.55 -9.66 3.56
C VAL A 36 -7.52 -11.12 3.12
N LYS A 37 -8.66 -11.67 2.64
CA LYS A 37 -8.72 -13.02 2.11
C LYS A 37 -7.88 -13.16 0.83
N ALA A 38 -7.96 -12.22 -0.11
CA ALA A 38 -7.15 -12.21 -1.33
C ALA A 38 -5.64 -12.18 -1.00
N ALA A 39 -5.23 -11.34 -0.06
CA ALA A 39 -3.85 -11.26 0.42
C ALA A 39 -3.37 -12.58 1.03
N ARG A 40 -4.18 -13.24 1.88
CA ARG A 40 -3.84 -14.56 2.45
C ARG A 40 -3.73 -15.66 1.39
N LEU A 41 -4.43 -15.52 0.27
CA LEU A 41 -4.40 -16.46 -0.86
C LEU A 41 -3.29 -16.15 -1.88
N GLY A 42 -2.44 -15.14 -1.64
CA GLY A 42 -1.39 -14.77 -2.60
C GLY A 42 -1.89 -13.99 -3.81
N ARG A 43 -3.11 -13.45 -3.78
CA ARG A 43 -3.78 -12.83 -4.93
C ARG A 43 -3.62 -11.31 -4.96
N VAL A 44 -2.40 -10.83 -4.69
CA VAL A 44 -2.07 -9.40 -4.68
C VAL A 44 -0.98 -9.11 -5.71
N ASN A 45 -1.24 -8.13 -6.56
CA ASN A 45 -0.28 -7.62 -7.53
C ASN A 45 -0.06 -6.12 -7.31
N LEU A 46 1.20 -5.75 -7.06
CA LEU A 46 1.63 -4.36 -6.85
C LEU A 46 2.31 -3.75 -8.09
N THR A 47 2.35 -4.47 -9.21
CA THR A 47 2.95 -3.96 -10.45
C THR A 47 2.16 -2.76 -10.96
N GLY A 48 2.85 -1.65 -11.23
CA GLY A 48 2.22 -0.39 -11.65
C GLY A 48 1.51 0.38 -10.53
N SER A 49 1.57 -0.12 -9.29
CA SER A 49 1.03 0.59 -8.13
C SER A 49 2.02 1.66 -7.63
N TYR A 50 1.47 2.76 -7.12
CA TYR A 50 2.22 3.88 -6.56
C TYR A 50 1.44 4.55 -5.43
N VAL A 51 2.14 5.32 -4.60
CA VAL A 51 1.52 6.11 -3.52
C VAL A 51 1.26 7.53 -4.01
N LYS A 52 0.08 8.07 -3.72
CA LYS A 52 -0.31 9.43 -4.05
C LYS A 52 -0.82 10.17 -2.81
N VAL A 53 -0.45 11.44 -2.71
CA VAL A 53 -1.02 12.37 -1.73
C VAL A 53 -2.37 12.87 -2.25
N LEU A 54 -3.43 12.73 -1.46
CA LEU A 54 -4.79 13.17 -1.79
C LEU A 54 -5.36 14.03 -0.65
N PHE A 55 -6.21 14.99 -1.00
CA PHE A 55 -6.93 15.86 -0.06
C PHE A 55 -8.42 15.50 -0.10
N LEU A 56 -8.81 14.41 0.57
CA LEU A 56 -10.17 13.91 0.53
C LEU A 56 -11.02 14.56 1.63
N GLY A 57 -11.51 15.78 1.35
CA GLY A 57 -12.52 16.47 2.16
C GLY A 57 -12.04 17.06 3.49
N GLY A 58 -10.73 17.01 3.77
CA GLY A 58 -10.11 17.62 4.95
C GLY A 58 -8.97 18.56 4.60
N GLN A 59 -8.53 19.34 5.58
CA GLN A 59 -7.35 20.22 5.45
C GLN A 59 -6.03 19.44 5.52
N VAL A 60 -6.06 18.20 6.00
CA VAL A 60 -4.87 17.34 6.19
C VAL A 60 -4.69 16.45 4.96
N PRO A 61 -3.48 16.38 4.37
CA PRO A 61 -3.18 15.46 3.28
C PRO A 61 -3.21 14.00 3.74
N GLU A 62 -3.61 13.10 2.86
CA GLU A 62 -3.63 11.66 3.11
C GLU A 62 -2.82 10.91 2.05
N LEU A 63 -2.21 9.79 2.44
CA LEU A 63 -1.50 8.91 1.52
C LEU A 63 -2.38 7.75 1.09
N TRP A 64 -2.39 7.48 -0.21
CA TRP A 64 -3.21 6.44 -0.82
C TRP A 64 -2.38 5.59 -1.78
N LEU A 65 -2.46 4.27 -1.63
CA LEU A 65 -1.95 3.31 -2.60
C LEU A 65 -2.94 3.20 -3.77
N VAL A 66 -2.47 3.52 -4.96
CA VAL A 66 -3.24 3.54 -6.20
C VAL A 66 -2.71 2.47 -7.16
N GLY A 67 -3.59 1.81 -7.92
CA GLY A 67 -3.21 0.87 -8.97
C GLY A 67 -2.83 -0.54 -8.50
N ALA A 68 -2.89 -0.83 -7.20
CA ALA A 68 -2.73 -2.19 -6.68
C ALA A 68 -3.96 -3.06 -6.98
N ASN A 69 -3.74 -4.31 -7.38
CA ASN A 69 -4.81 -5.25 -7.75
C ASN A 69 -4.90 -6.40 -6.72
N PHE A 70 -6.08 -6.54 -6.11
CA PHE A 70 -6.43 -7.65 -5.23
C PHE A 70 -7.43 -8.55 -5.95
N THR A 71 -6.95 -9.62 -6.58
CA THR A 71 -7.77 -10.41 -7.50
C THR A 71 -8.84 -11.22 -6.77
N GLY A 72 -10.09 -11.08 -7.23
CA GLY A 72 -11.25 -11.79 -6.68
C GLY A 72 -11.94 -11.08 -5.51
N THR A 73 -11.70 -9.78 -5.33
CA THR A 73 -12.46 -8.89 -4.44
C THR A 73 -13.57 -8.16 -5.21
N LEU A 74 -14.46 -7.47 -4.50
CA LEU A 74 -15.56 -6.70 -5.12
C LEU A 74 -15.05 -5.56 -6.01
N ASP A 75 -14.04 -4.83 -5.55
CA ASP A 75 -13.31 -3.81 -6.32
C ASP A 75 -11.80 -4.08 -6.24
N PRO A 76 -11.23 -4.82 -7.21
CA PRO A 76 -9.82 -5.21 -7.18
C PRO A 76 -8.84 -4.05 -7.21
N GLN A 77 -9.16 -2.96 -7.92
CA GLN A 77 -8.25 -1.83 -8.16
C GLN A 77 -8.54 -0.61 -7.27
N ARG A 78 -9.42 -0.77 -6.27
CA ARG A 78 -9.72 0.27 -5.28
C ARG A 78 -8.46 0.92 -4.73
N SER A 79 -8.42 2.25 -4.70
CA SER A 79 -7.38 2.98 -3.97
C SER A 79 -7.51 2.70 -2.47
N ARG A 80 -6.38 2.48 -1.79
CA ARG A 80 -6.35 2.08 -0.38
C ARG A 80 -5.59 3.10 0.44
N LYS A 81 -6.21 3.62 1.49
CA LYS A 81 -5.58 4.57 2.42
C LYS A 81 -4.42 3.91 3.15
N LEU A 82 -3.32 4.64 3.27
CA LEU A 82 -2.18 4.28 4.10
C LEU A 82 -2.34 4.90 5.49
N LEU A 83 -1.96 4.15 6.50
CA LEU A 83 -1.91 4.56 7.90
C LEU A 83 -0.45 4.86 8.23
N VAL A 84 -0.14 6.12 8.44
CA VAL A 84 1.18 6.63 8.82
C VAL A 84 1.05 7.53 10.05
N THR A 85 2.15 7.76 10.75
CA THR A 85 2.19 8.78 11.81
C THR A 85 2.20 10.18 11.21
N GLU A 86 1.83 11.19 12.00
CA GLU A 86 1.86 12.59 11.57
C GLU A 86 3.29 13.02 11.19
N ALA A 87 4.30 12.60 11.93
CA ALA A 87 5.70 12.89 11.65
C ALA A 87 6.15 12.31 10.29
N GLN A 88 5.83 11.03 10.02
CA GLN A 88 6.10 10.41 8.72
C GLN A 88 5.39 11.13 7.58
N LEU A 89 4.12 11.53 7.79
CA LEU A 89 3.36 12.26 6.80
C LEU A 89 4.06 13.58 6.45
N LYS A 90 4.48 14.38 7.45
CA LYS A 90 5.17 15.66 7.25
C LYS A 90 6.50 15.49 6.52
N GLN A 91 7.30 14.50 6.88
CA GLN A 91 8.55 14.17 6.20
C GLN A 91 8.30 13.81 4.72
N LEU A 92 7.34 12.92 4.45
CA LEU A 92 7.05 12.45 3.09
C LEU A 92 6.49 13.53 2.15
N ILE A 93 5.79 14.52 2.69
CA ILE A 93 5.26 15.65 1.91
C ILE A 93 6.20 16.88 1.91
N GLY A 94 7.36 16.78 2.55
CA GLY A 94 8.38 17.84 2.60
C GLY A 94 8.01 19.05 3.46
N LEU A 95 7.18 18.87 4.49
CA LEU A 95 6.82 19.92 5.44
C LEU A 95 7.78 20.06 6.63
N ASP A 96 8.60 19.03 6.90
CA ASP A 96 9.68 19.09 7.90
C ASP A 96 11.03 18.77 7.19
N PRO A 97 12.06 19.65 7.29
CA PRO A 97 13.39 19.46 6.68
C PRO A 97 14.31 18.52 7.47
#